data_AF-A0A9W6TWR8-F1
#
_entry.id   AF-A0A9W6TWR8-F1
#
_cell.length_a   1.000
_cell.length_b   1.000
_cell.length_c   1.000
_cell.angle_alpha   90.00
_cell.angle_beta   90.00
_cell.angle_gamma   90.00
#
_symmetry.space_group_name_H-M   'P 1'
#
loop_
_entity.id
_entity.type
_entity.pdbx_description
1 polymer ?
#
loop_
_entity_poly.entity_id
_entity_poly.type
_entity_poly.pdbx_seq_one_letter_code
_entity_poly.pdbx_strand_id
1 'polypeptide(L)'
;MMLFLPEGFDAASAAFKSEVLNLGETAQETTLAILKANGSLAAAAGTAVKALRKLHKAGKLEAYISQFHQRVEYGSIVDPTPSAALPAFIRLQPKY
;
A
#
# COMPACT_ATOMS: atom_id res chain seq x y z
N MET A 1 1.93 0.00 4.70
CA MET A 1 1.35 0.62 3.48
C MET A 1 1.32 -0.43 2.38
N MET A 2 0.15 -0.98 2.04
CA MET A 2 0.03 -2.12 1.10
C MET A 2 0.55 -1.82 -0.31
N LEU A 3 0.51 -0.56 -0.73
CA LEU A 3 1.02 -0.10 -2.03
C LEU A 3 2.49 -0.51 -2.30
N PHE A 4 3.28 -0.66 -1.25
CA PHE A 4 4.72 -0.96 -1.33
C PHE A 4 5.05 -2.41 -0.97
N LEU A 5 4.04 -3.27 -0.86
CA LEU A 5 4.23 -4.71 -0.67
C LEU A 5 4.32 -5.41 -2.03
N PRO A 6 5.39 -6.16 -2.32
CA PRO A 6 5.52 -6.89 -3.58
C PRO A 6 4.42 -7.95 -3.74
N GLU A 7 4.15 -8.73 -2.71
CA GLU A 7 3.26 -9.90 -2.77
C GLU A 7 1.95 -9.74 -1.97
N GLY A 8 1.68 -8.56 -1.42
CA GLY A 8 0.56 -8.36 -0.50
C GLY A 8 0.69 -9.21 0.77
N PHE A 9 -0.42 -9.76 1.26
CA PHE A 9 -0.46 -10.68 2.40
C PHE A 9 -1.66 -11.63 2.29
N ASP A 10 -1.52 -12.84 2.84
CA ASP A 10 -2.59 -13.84 2.89
C ASP A 10 -3.33 -13.77 4.24
N ALA A 11 -4.57 -13.31 4.21
CA ALA A 11 -5.43 -13.22 5.40
C ALA A 11 -5.92 -14.59 5.92
N ALA A 12 -5.81 -15.66 5.13
CA ALA A 12 -6.20 -17.01 5.52
C ALA A 12 -5.05 -17.81 6.17
N SER A 13 -3.83 -17.26 6.17
CA SER A 13 -2.65 -17.89 6.77
C SER A 13 -2.80 -18.06 8.29
N ALA A 14 -2.51 -19.27 8.80
CA ALA A 14 -2.43 -19.51 10.24
C ALA A 14 -1.31 -18.68 10.92
N ALA A 15 -0.33 -18.21 10.14
CA ALA A 15 0.77 -17.35 10.58
C ALA A 15 0.52 -15.85 10.32
N PHE A 16 -0.69 -15.47 9.88
CA PHE A 16 -1.07 -14.12 9.48
C PHE A 16 -0.56 -13.02 10.41
N LYS A 17 -0.67 -13.20 11.74
CA LYS A 17 -0.24 -12.18 12.71
C LYS A 17 1.27 -11.89 12.65
N SER A 18 2.08 -12.94 12.50
CA SER A 18 3.55 -12.84 12.42
C SER A 18 3.97 -12.34 11.03
N GLU A 19 3.30 -12.80 9.99
CA GLU A 19 3.54 -12.38 8.60
C GLU A 19 3.21 -10.90 8.41
N VAL A 20 2.08 -10.42 8.94
CA VAL A 20 1.68 -9.00 8.85
C VAL A 20 2.68 -8.09 9.56
N LEU A 21 3.28 -8.53 10.67
CA LEU A 21 4.31 -7.75 11.35
C LEU A 21 5.56 -7.59 10.47
N ASN A 22 6.09 -8.69 9.94
CA ASN A 22 7.26 -8.68 9.07
C ASN A 22 6.99 -7.90 7.77
N LEU A 23 5.82 -8.11 7.17
CA LEU A 23 5.39 -7.37 5.98
C LEU A 23 5.21 -5.88 6.29
N GLY A 24 4.72 -5.54 7.48
CA GLY A 24 4.65 -4.17 7.96
C GLY A 24 6.02 -3.49 8.00
N GLU A 25 7.03 -4.18 8.52
CA GLU A 25 8.43 -3.72 8.56
C GLU A 25 9.01 -3.57 7.14
N THR A 26 8.87 -4.58 6.28
CA THR A 26 9.31 -4.51 4.88
C THR A 26 8.64 -3.37 4.11
N ALA A 27 7.34 -3.17 4.31
CA ALA A 27 6.60 -2.06 3.69
C ALA A 27 7.11 -0.70 4.19
N GLN A 28 7.45 -0.59 5.47
CA GLN A 28 8.02 0.63 6.04
C GLN A 28 9.39 0.93 5.44
N GLU A 29 10.29 -0.05 5.39
CA GLU A 29 11.62 0.09 4.80
C GLU A 29 11.55 0.51 3.33
N THR A 30 10.70 -0.15 2.55
CA THR A 30 10.48 0.16 1.13
C THR A 30 9.94 1.57 0.95
N THR A 31 8.98 1.98 1.80
CA THR A 31 8.44 3.34 1.79
C THR A 31 9.53 4.37 2.06
N LEU A 32 10.38 4.13 3.06
CA LEU A 32 11.49 5.02 3.42
C LEU A 32 12.53 5.10 2.30
N ALA A 33 12.82 3.98 1.62
CA ALA A 33 13.74 3.96 0.48
C ALA A 33 13.21 4.81 -0.68
N ILE A 34 11.91 4.68 -1.01
CA ILE A 34 11.26 5.50 -2.06
C ILE A 34 11.29 6.98 -1.70
N LEU A 35 11.02 7.31 -0.43
CA LEU A 35 11.07 8.69 0.05
C LEU A 35 12.48 9.28 -0.05
N LYS A 36 13.51 8.55 0.38
CA LYS A 36 14.91 8.96 0.27
C LYS A 36 15.34 9.14 -1.18
N ALA A 37 14.99 8.20 -2.07
CA ALA A 37 15.27 8.29 -3.51
C ALA A 37 14.64 9.52 -4.16
N ASN A 38 13.54 10.02 -3.59
CA ASN A 38 12.86 11.24 -4.02
C ASN A 38 13.27 12.49 -3.23
N GLY A 39 14.36 12.43 -2.45
CA GLY A 39 14.92 13.57 -1.71
C GLY A 39 14.21 13.92 -0.41
N SER A 40 13.40 13.01 0.14
CA SER A 40 12.70 13.22 1.42
C SER A 40 13.43 12.54 2.58
N LEU A 41 13.66 13.29 3.65
CA LEU A 41 14.21 12.81 4.93
C LEU A 41 13.12 12.46 5.95
N ALA A 42 11.91 12.15 5.48
CA ALA A 42 10.79 11.84 6.37
C ALA A 42 11.06 10.55 7.14
N ALA A 43 11.12 10.65 8.47
CA ALA A 43 11.36 9.53 9.38
C ALA A 43 10.16 9.18 10.27
N ALA A 44 9.21 10.10 10.44
CA ALA A 44 8.01 9.88 11.24
C ALA A 44 6.81 9.54 10.34
N ALA A 45 5.88 8.72 10.83
CA ALA A 45 4.71 8.29 10.05
C ALA A 45 3.92 9.47 9.44
N GLY A 46 3.66 10.52 10.23
CA GLY A 46 2.93 11.71 9.76
C GLY A 46 3.68 12.49 8.67
N THR A 47 5.01 12.60 8.76
CA THR A 47 5.81 13.30 7.76
C THR A 47 6.01 12.46 6.50
N ALA A 48 6.08 11.14 6.64
CA ALA A 48 6.11 10.19 5.52
C ALA A 48 4.81 10.27 4.70
N VAL A 49 3.64 10.28 5.35
CA VAL A 49 2.35 10.45 4.65
C VAL A 49 2.29 11.80 3.92
N LYS A 50 2.79 12.87 4.54
CA LYS A 50 2.83 14.20 3.88
C LYS A 50 3.74 14.20 2.65
N ALA A 51 4.89 13.53 2.73
CA ALA A 51 5.81 13.40 1.60
C ALA A 51 5.22 12.54 0.48
N LEU A 52 4.58 11.41 0.82
CA LEU A 52 3.89 10.57 -0.15
C LEU A 52 2.76 11.31 -0.88
N ARG A 53 1.96 12.12 -0.18
CA ARG A 53 0.95 12.98 -0.82
C ARG A 53 1.55 13.95 -1.84
N LYS A 54 2.76 14.47 -1.58
CA LYS A 54 3.47 15.32 -2.55
C LYS A 54 3.94 14.52 -3.76
N LEU A 55 4.46 13.30 -3.56
CA LEU A 55 4.87 12.42 -4.65
C LEU A 55 3.70 11.98 -5.52
N HIS A 56 2.54 11.69 -4.91
CA HIS A 56 1.30 11.40 -5.61
C HIS A 56 0.86 12.57 -6.50
N LYS A 57 0.82 13.80 -5.94
CA LYS A 57 0.51 15.01 -6.73
C LYS A 57 1.47 15.26 -7.88
N ALA A 58 2.72 14.80 -7.75
CA ALA A 58 3.75 14.91 -8.79
C ALA A 58 3.73 13.73 -9.79
N GLY A 59 2.76 12.80 -9.69
CA GLY A 59 2.65 11.62 -10.56
C GLY A 59 3.76 10.58 -10.36
N LYS A 60 4.57 10.69 -9.30
CA LYS A 60 5.72 9.79 -9.07
C LYS A 60 5.33 8.46 -8.43
N LEU A 61 4.06 8.29 -8.07
CA LEU A 61 3.52 7.06 -7.51
C LEU A 61 2.63 6.29 -8.49
N GLU A 62 2.37 6.82 -9.70
CA GLU A 62 1.45 6.20 -10.67
C GLU A 62 1.84 4.75 -11.00
N ALA A 63 3.12 4.48 -11.25
CA ALA A 63 3.58 3.12 -11.55
C ALA A 63 3.32 2.13 -10.40
N TYR A 64 3.50 2.58 -9.14
CA TYR A 64 3.22 1.75 -7.96
C TYR A 64 1.71 1.53 -7.80
N ILE A 65 0.89 2.54 -8.07
CA ILE A 65 -0.57 2.47 -8.03
C ILE A 65 -1.10 1.53 -9.10
N SER A 66 -0.61 1.62 -10.34
CA SER A 66 -0.98 0.73 -11.42
C SER A 66 -0.59 -0.73 -11.13
N GLN A 67 0.64 -0.98 -10.64
CA GLN A 67 1.05 -2.32 -10.24
C GLN A 67 0.18 -2.87 -9.11
N PHE A 68 -0.16 -2.05 -8.13
CA PHE A 68 -1.04 -2.45 -7.04
C PHE A 68 -2.43 -2.84 -7.55
N HIS A 69 -3.04 -2.03 -8.40
CA HIS A 69 -4.34 -2.36 -9.00
C HIS A 69 -4.28 -3.64 -9.83
N GLN A 70 -3.24 -3.83 -10.65
CA GLN A 70 -3.06 -5.09 -11.38
C GLN A 70 -3.01 -6.29 -10.43
N ARG A 71 -2.24 -6.22 -9.34
CA ARG A 71 -2.14 -7.33 -8.38
C ARG A 71 -3.46 -7.63 -7.67
N VAL A 72 -4.25 -6.61 -7.40
CA VAL A 72 -5.61 -6.77 -6.84
C VAL A 72 -6.53 -7.43 -7.87
N GLU A 73 -6.52 -6.99 -9.13
CA GLU A 73 -7.32 -7.60 -10.21
C GLU A 73 -6.95 -9.06 -10.48
N TYR A 74 -5.66 -9.40 -10.44
CA TYR A 74 -5.18 -10.77 -10.60
C TYR A 74 -5.47 -11.68 -9.38
N GLY A 75 -6.06 -11.14 -8.30
CA GLY A 75 -6.35 -11.91 -7.08
C GLY A 75 -5.12 -12.31 -6.28
N SER A 76 -3.95 -11.75 -6.61
CA SER A 76 -2.70 -11.99 -5.90
C SER A 76 -2.65 -11.30 -4.54
N ILE A 77 -3.45 -10.24 -4.37
CA ILE A 77 -3.60 -9.51 -3.11
C ILE A 77 -5.09 -9.43 -2.79
N VAL A 78 -5.47 -10.02 -1.66
CA VAL A 78 -6.83 -9.87 -1.11
C VAL A 78 -6.78 -8.70 -0.13
N ASP A 79 -7.52 -7.63 -0.40
CA ASP A 79 -7.76 -6.61 0.63
C ASP A 79 -8.71 -7.21 1.67
N PRO A 80 -8.25 -7.52 2.91
CA PRO A 80 -9.13 -8.07 3.93
C PRO A 80 -10.06 -7.00 4.51
N THR A 81 -9.89 -5.72 4.12
CA THR A 81 -10.68 -4.62 4.66
C THR A 81 -12.14 -4.90 4.34
N PRO A 82 -12.98 -5.16 5.36
CA PRO A 82 -14.38 -5.44 5.12
C PRO A 82 -14.98 -4.26 4.36
N SER A 83 -15.86 -4.50 3.38
CA SER A 83 -16.49 -3.43 2.61
C SER A 83 -17.10 -2.34 3.52
N ALA A 84 -17.63 -2.74 4.69
CA ALA A 84 -18.15 -1.84 5.71
C ALA A 84 -17.12 -0.84 6.30
N ALA A 85 -15.83 -1.17 6.30
CA ALA A 85 -14.74 -0.32 6.80
C ALA A 85 -14.20 0.65 5.72
N LEU A 86 -14.51 0.42 4.43
CA LEU A 86 -14.13 1.32 3.36
C LEU A 86 -15.11 2.51 3.24
N PRO A 87 -14.66 3.73 2.98
CA PRO A 87 -15.52 4.85 2.60
C PRO A 87 -16.35 4.53 1.34
N ALA A 88 -17.58 5.02 1.26
CA ALA A 88 -18.53 4.70 0.18
C ALA A 88 -17.99 4.97 -1.24
N PHE A 89 -17.14 5.99 -1.41
CA PHE A 89 -16.52 6.33 -2.71
C PHE A 89 -15.40 5.37 -3.13
N ILE A 90 -14.88 4.55 -2.21
CA ILE A 90 -13.87 3.50 -2.49
C ILE A 90 -14.57 2.16 -2.79
N ARG A 91 -15.76 1.93 -2.21
CA ARG A 91 -16.56 0.69 -2.42
C ARG A 91 -17.05 0.51 -3.86
N LEU A 92 -17.11 1.59 -4.64
CA LEU A 92 -17.60 1.57 -6.01
C LEU A 92 -16.43 1.36 -6.97
N GLN A 93 -16.16 0.12 -7.34
CA GLN A 93 -15.49 -0.20 -8.61
C GLN A 93 -16.55 -0.74 -9.60
N PRO A 94 -16.34 -0.52 -10.91
CA PRO A 94 -17.40 -0.29 -11.88
C PRO A 94 -18.24 -1.53 -12.18
N LYS A 95 -19.51 -1.27 -12.52
CA LYS A 95 -20.40 -2.24 -13.13
C LYS A 95 -19.78 -2.78 -14.42
N TYR A 96 -19.55 -4.09 -14.46
CA TYR A 96 -19.68 -4.87 -15.68
C TYR A 96 -21.01 -5.63 -15.62
#